data_AF-A0A0D0SGD3-F1
#
_entry.id   AF-A0A0D0SGD3-F1
#
_cell.length_a   1.000
_cell.length_b   1.000
_cell.length_c   1.000
_cell.angle_alpha   90.00
_cell.angle_beta   90.00
_cell.angle_gamma   90.00
#
_symmetry.space_group_name_H-M   'P 1'
#
loop_
_entity.id
_entity.type
_entity.pdbx_description
1 polymer ?
#
loop_
_entity_poly.entity_id
_entity_poly.type
_entity_poly.pdbx_seq_one_letter_code
_entity_poly.pdbx_strand_id
1 'polypeptide(L)'
;MMNKIENAVQYAINIAKDNKHGYDQKHRWGKPDFDCSGLVITALEESGIPAKQNGATYTGNMRKALLKCGFKEVKSKVNISTGKGMKRGDILLRVGHHVAFYIGDNKIVHASINEKGTTTGGKSGDQTGKEICTRSYYNGKWNSVLRYVETNAEVKTDSTTFKVKVEVDNLRIRNGAGLDSKIKGYVKEGTHTITEVEKSDGYTWGKLSDGSGWIALDHTTIL
;
A
#
# COMPACT_ATOMS: atom_id res chain seq x y z
N MET A 1 -2.19 -13.01 -8.93
CA MET A 1 -2.10 -11.70 -8.23
C MET A 1 -0.75 -11.09 -8.52
N MET A 2 -0.70 -9.84 -8.98
CA MET A 2 0.56 -9.08 -8.95
C MET A 2 0.96 -8.84 -7.49
N ASN A 3 2.25 -9.02 -7.21
CA ASN A 3 2.86 -8.73 -5.91
C ASN A 3 2.62 -7.25 -5.54
N LYS A 4 2.29 -6.95 -4.28
CA LYS A 4 2.04 -5.57 -3.81
C LYS A 4 3.13 -4.59 -4.21
N ILE A 5 4.40 -5.01 -4.11
CA ILE A 5 5.51 -4.13 -4.49
C ILE A 5 5.54 -3.83 -6.00
N GLU A 6 5.09 -4.77 -6.84
CA GLU A 6 5.00 -4.54 -8.28
C GLU A 6 3.90 -3.54 -8.61
N ASN A 7 2.75 -3.62 -7.93
CA ASN A 7 1.68 -2.63 -8.07
C ASN A 7 2.16 -1.22 -7.68
N ALA A 8 2.94 -1.08 -6.60
CA ALA A 8 3.53 0.20 -6.20
C ALA A 8 4.49 0.75 -7.26
N VAL A 9 5.38 -0.10 -7.81
CA VAL A 9 6.30 0.30 -8.87
C VAL A 9 5.52 0.73 -10.12
N GLN A 10 4.50 -0.03 -10.51
CA GLN A 10 3.70 0.29 -11.70
C GLN A 10 2.90 1.58 -11.51
N TYR A 11 2.37 1.84 -10.31
CA TYR A 11 1.75 3.11 -9.96
C TYR A 11 2.72 4.28 -10.20
N ALA A 12 3.93 4.21 -9.64
CA ALA A 12 4.92 5.27 -9.80
C ALA A 12 5.34 5.48 -11.27
N ILE A 13 5.47 4.40 -12.06
CA ILE A 13 5.74 4.48 -13.50
C ILE A 13 4.58 5.13 -14.25
N ASN A 14 3.33 4.85 -13.87
CA ASN A 14 2.16 5.45 -14.51
C ASN A 14 2.06 6.95 -14.22
N ILE A 15 2.33 7.38 -12.97
CA ILE A 15 2.43 8.80 -12.64
C ILE A 15 3.54 9.48 -13.46
N ALA A 16 4.71 8.84 -13.62
CA ALA A 16 5.80 9.36 -14.44
C ALA A 16 5.48 9.45 -15.95
N LYS A 17 4.39 8.84 -16.41
CA LYS A 17 3.89 8.95 -17.80
C LYS A 17 2.73 9.93 -17.93
N ASP A 18 2.15 10.38 -16.81
CA ASP A 18 1.02 11.30 -16.80
C ASP A 18 1.51 12.71 -16.48
N ASN A 19 1.62 13.52 -17.53
CA ASN A 19 2.10 14.89 -17.43
C ASN A 19 1.17 15.82 -16.62
N LYS A 20 0.01 15.35 -16.15
CA LYS A 20 -0.83 16.10 -15.21
C LYS A 20 -0.22 16.21 -13.81
N HIS A 21 0.81 15.42 -13.51
CA HIS A 21 1.47 15.38 -12.21
C HIS A 21 2.91 15.89 -12.32
N GLY A 22 3.23 16.98 -11.64
CA GLY A 22 4.57 17.56 -11.57
C GLY A 22 5.25 17.36 -10.21
N TYR A 23 6.35 18.09 -9.97
CA TYR A 23 7.03 18.11 -8.69
C TYR A 23 6.69 19.35 -7.86
N ASP A 24 6.16 19.18 -6.64
CA ASP A 24 6.03 20.28 -5.69
C ASP A 24 5.94 19.79 -4.22
N GLN A 25 6.70 20.42 -3.31
CA GLN A 25 6.68 20.07 -1.88
C GLN A 25 5.47 20.61 -1.10
N LYS A 26 4.74 21.61 -1.60
CA LYS A 26 3.48 22.08 -0.99
C LYS A 26 2.31 21.18 -1.41
N HIS A 27 2.23 20.82 -2.69
CA HIS A 27 1.18 19.96 -3.26
C HIS A 27 1.66 18.52 -3.44
N ARG A 28 2.20 17.91 -2.38
CA ARG A 28 3.03 16.69 -2.48
C ARG A 28 2.31 15.33 -2.49
N TRP A 29 0.98 15.29 -2.38
CA TRP A 29 0.19 14.07 -2.13
C TRP A 29 -0.69 13.62 -3.32
N GLY A 30 -0.31 13.97 -4.55
CA GLY A 30 -1.05 13.59 -5.77
C GLY A 30 -2.27 14.45 -6.07
N LYS A 31 -2.35 15.65 -5.47
CA LYS A 31 -3.43 16.63 -5.69
C LYS A 31 -2.84 18.02 -5.93
N PRO A 32 -2.35 18.31 -7.14
CA PRO A 32 -2.10 17.38 -8.24
C PRO A 32 -0.68 16.78 -8.20
N ASP A 33 0.29 17.48 -7.62
CA ASP A 33 1.71 17.14 -7.78
C ASP A 33 2.20 16.13 -6.74
N PHE A 34 3.49 15.78 -6.82
CA PHE A 34 4.15 14.95 -5.83
C PHE A 34 5.47 15.57 -5.39
N ASP A 35 5.91 15.25 -4.18
CA ASP A 35 7.35 15.28 -3.88
C ASP A 35 7.93 13.87 -3.92
N CYS A 36 9.26 13.75 -3.78
CA CYS A 36 9.95 12.46 -3.86
C CYS A 36 9.34 11.40 -2.93
N SER A 37 9.10 11.76 -1.67
CA SER A 37 8.52 10.87 -0.66
C SER A 37 7.04 10.64 -0.85
N GLY A 38 6.28 11.65 -1.28
CA GLY A 38 4.85 11.59 -1.49
C GLY A 38 4.52 10.63 -2.62
N LEU A 39 5.28 10.66 -3.72
CA LEU A 39 5.15 9.67 -4.79
C LEU A 39 5.32 8.25 -4.27
N VAL A 40 6.40 7.99 -3.53
CA VAL A 40 6.71 6.65 -3.02
C VAL A 40 5.70 6.20 -1.97
N ILE A 41 5.35 7.06 -1.01
CA ILE A 41 4.39 6.73 0.06
C ILE A 41 3.01 6.46 -0.55
N THR A 42 2.51 7.33 -1.43
CA THR A 42 1.21 7.11 -2.10
C THR A 42 1.22 5.84 -2.93
N ALA A 43 2.29 5.57 -3.70
CA ALA A 43 2.40 4.33 -4.46
C ALA A 43 2.30 3.07 -3.58
N LEU A 44 2.88 3.11 -2.37
CA LEU A 44 2.79 2.02 -1.41
C LEU A 44 1.37 1.88 -0.84
N GLU A 45 0.74 2.99 -0.44
CA GLU A 45 -0.64 3.00 0.06
C GLU A 45 -1.62 2.39 -0.94
N GLU A 46 -1.59 2.87 -2.18
CA GLU A 46 -2.46 2.42 -3.27
C GLU A 46 -2.21 0.94 -3.64
N SER A 47 -1.05 0.39 -3.25
CA SER A 47 -0.72 -1.03 -3.44
C SER A 47 -1.06 -1.93 -2.23
N GLY A 48 -1.64 -1.37 -1.16
CA GLY A 48 -1.97 -2.09 0.06
C GLY A 48 -0.78 -2.34 0.99
N ILE A 49 0.25 -1.50 0.91
CA ILE A 49 1.38 -1.42 1.87
C ILE A 49 1.17 -0.17 2.73
N PRO A 50 0.82 -0.32 4.03
CA PRO A 50 0.33 0.79 4.87
C PRO A 50 1.47 1.67 5.43
N ALA A 51 2.25 2.30 4.55
CA ALA A 51 3.41 3.13 4.91
C ALA A 51 3.04 4.34 5.78
N LYS A 52 1.98 5.07 5.42
CA LYS A 52 1.48 6.27 6.08
C LYS A 52 0.89 5.95 7.45
N GLN A 53 0.11 4.88 7.57
CA GLN A 53 -0.41 4.42 8.87
C GLN A 53 0.74 4.01 9.81
N ASN A 54 1.85 3.52 9.25
CA ASN A 54 3.06 3.20 10.01
C ASN A 54 4.00 4.41 10.26
N GLY A 55 3.57 5.61 9.89
CA GLY A 55 4.23 6.87 10.22
C GLY A 55 5.15 7.44 9.13
N ALA A 56 5.09 6.93 7.90
CA ALA A 56 5.82 7.53 6.79
C ALA A 56 5.17 8.85 6.36
N THR A 57 5.91 9.96 6.45
CA THR A 57 5.43 11.28 6.00
C THR A 57 6.45 12.07 5.18
N TYR A 58 7.74 11.77 5.30
CA TYR A 58 8.82 12.35 4.49
C TYR A 58 10.08 11.47 4.57
N THR A 59 11.10 11.77 3.77
CA THR A 59 12.33 10.97 3.67
C THR A 59 13.09 10.76 4.99
N GLY A 60 12.88 11.60 6.01
CA GLY A 60 13.53 11.46 7.32
C GLY A 60 12.96 10.35 8.21
N ASN A 61 11.67 10.02 8.07
CA ASN A 61 11.01 8.99 8.88
C ASN A 61 10.57 7.74 8.10
N MET A 62 10.58 7.81 6.76
CA MET A 62 10.21 6.69 5.89
C MET A 62 10.95 5.39 6.21
N ARG A 63 12.26 5.42 6.48
CA ARG A 63 13.00 4.19 6.80
C ARG A 63 12.38 3.42 7.98
N LYS A 64 12.09 4.12 9.07
CA LYS A 64 11.53 3.51 10.28
C LYS A 64 10.12 2.95 10.02
N ALA A 65 9.30 3.68 9.27
CA ALA A 65 7.95 3.25 8.92
C ALA A 65 7.98 2.02 7.99
N LEU A 66 8.77 2.06 6.92
CA LEU A 66 8.84 0.98 5.95
C LEU A 66 9.38 -0.34 6.54
N LEU A 67 10.32 -0.27 7.49
CA LEU A 67 10.75 -1.47 8.21
C LEU A 67 9.61 -2.15 8.98
N LYS A 68 8.61 -1.40 9.47
CA LYS A 68 7.40 -1.98 10.07
C LYS A 68 6.44 -2.57 9.04
N CYS A 69 6.51 -2.11 7.79
CA CYS A 69 5.68 -2.58 6.69
C CYS A 69 6.25 -3.81 5.96
N GLY A 70 7.22 -4.54 6.54
CA GLY A 70 7.80 -5.73 5.92
C GLY A 70 8.99 -5.47 4.99
N PHE A 71 9.52 -4.24 4.94
CA PHE A 71 10.78 -4.00 4.26
C PHE A 71 11.97 -4.45 5.11
N LYS A 72 13.04 -4.88 4.43
CA LYS A 72 14.35 -5.14 5.03
C LYS A 72 15.43 -4.26 4.43
N GLU A 73 16.38 -3.84 5.26
CA GLU A 73 17.58 -3.14 4.81
C GLU A 73 18.49 -4.11 4.05
N VAL A 74 18.83 -3.78 2.80
CA VAL A 74 19.67 -4.60 1.92
C VAL A 74 20.84 -3.83 1.33
N LYS A 75 21.15 -2.62 1.81
CA LYS A 75 22.30 -1.81 1.34
C LYS A 75 23.61 -2.60 1.32
N SER A 76 23.86 -3.48 2.29
CA SER A 76 25.07 -4.32 2.35
C SER A 76 25.12 -5.43 1.28
N LYS A 77 23.99 -5.71 0.61
CA LYS A 77 23.84 -6.76 -0.41
C LYS A 77 23.86 -6.22 -1.83
N VAL A 78 24.02 -4.90 -2.00
CA VAL A 78 23.97 -4.23 -3.30
C VAL A 78 25.16 -3.30 -3.47
N ASN A 79 25.58 -3.09 -4.69
CA ASN A 79 26.62 -2.12 -5.02
C ASN A 79 25.95 -0.76 -5.32
N ILE A 80 26.05 0.18 -4.39
CA ILE A 80 25.45 1.51 -4.52
C ILE A 80 26.09 2.34 -5.64
N SER A 81 27.36 2.12 -5.98
CA SER A 81 28.00 2.87 -7.06
C SER A 81 27.45 2.48 -8.43
N THR A 82 27.10 1.20 -8.63
CA THR A 82 26.77 0.65 -9.96
C THR A 82 25.33 0.17 -10.09
N GLY A 83 24.57 0.05 -9.00
CA GLY A 83 23.24 -0.54 -8.99
C GLY A 83 23.22 -2.08 -8.99
N LYS A 84 24.39 -2.74 -9.07
CA LYS A 84 24.47 -4.22 -9.11
C LYS A 84 23.85 -4.83 -7.86
N GLY A 85 22.97 -5.83 -8.04
CA GLY A 85 22.29 -6.54 -6.96
C GLY A 85 20.98 -5.88 -6.49
N MET A 86 20.66 -4.68 -6.99
CA MET A 86 19.33 -4.09 -6.82
C MET A 86 18.28 -4.93 -7.53
N LYS A 87 17.09 -4.97 -6.96
CA LYS A 87 15.93 -5.68 -7.50
C LYS A 87 14.81 -4.68 -7.74
N ARG A 88 14.01 -4.92 -8.78
CA ARG A 88 12.81 -4.13 -9.05
C ARG A 88 11.94 -4.10 -7.78
N GLY A 89 11.51 -2.89 -7.39
CA GLY A 89 10.79 -2.65 -6.14
C GLY A 89 11.66 -2.23 -4.96
N ASP A 90 13.00 -2.27 -5.07
CA ASP A 90 13.86 -1.70 -4.05
C ASP A 90 13.63 -0.18 -3.95
N ILE A 91 13.47 0.31 -2.72
CA ILE A 91 13.40 1.73 -2.42
C ILE A 91 14.80 2.22 -2.10
N LEU A 92 15.28 3.16 -2.91
CA LEU A 92 16.56 3.83 -2.77
C LEU A 92 16.36 5.11 -1.97
N LEU A 93 16.85 5.14 -0.73
CA LEU A 93 16.60 6.23 0.19
C LEU A 93 17.91 6.92 0.57
N ARG A 94 17.92 8.25 0.41
CA ARG A 94 18.84 9.15 1.10
C ARG A 94 18.02 9.85 2.16
N VAL A 95 18.11 9.34 3.39
CA VAL A 95 17.31 9.80 4.54
C VAL A 95 17.40 11.33 4.67
N GLY A 96 16.24 11.98 4.75
CA GLY A 96 16.12 13.45 4.86
C GLY A 96 16.32 14.24 3.56
N HIS A 97 16.59 13.59 2.43
CA HIS A 97 16.89 14.31 1.18
C HIS A 97 16.12 13.82 -0.05
N HIS A 98 16.18 12.52 -0.38
CA HIS A 98 15.61 12.04 -1.64
C HIS A 98 15.26 10.55 -1.56
N VAL A 99 14.28 10.13 -2.35
CA VAL A 99 13.88 8.73 -2.46
C VAL A 99 13.45 8.40 -3.89
N ALA A 100 13.69 7.16 -4.33
CA ALA A 100 13.32 6.65 -5.64
C ALA A 100 13.00 5.15 -5.56
N PHE A 101 12.24 4.64 -6.53
CA PHE A 101 12.14 3.20 -6.76
C PHE A 101 13.19 2.76 -7.79
N TYR A 102 13.84 1.63 -7.54
CA TYR A 102 14.55 0.89 -8.58
C TYR A 102 13.55 0.04 -9.38
N ILE A 103 13.57 0.15 -10.70
CA ILE A 103 12.56 -0.46 -11.57
C ILE A 103 13.08 -1.62 -12.43
N GLY A 104 14.30 -2.10 -12.17
CA GLY A 104 14.96 -3.09 -13.02
C GLY A 104 15.79 -2.45 -14.13
N ASP A 105 16.55 -3.26 -14.85
CA ASP A 105 17.37 -2.86 -16.01
C ASP A 105 18.24 -1.62 -15.79
N ASN A 106 18.78 -1.48 -14.57
CA ASN A 106 19.56 -0.31 -14.16
C ASN A 106 18.84 1.02 -14.35
N LYS A 107 17.52 1.05 -14.09
CA LYS A 107 16.67 2.24 -14.16
C LYS A 107 15.98 2.51 -12.82
N ILE A 108 15.55 3.75 -12.66
CA ILE A 108 14.76 4.22 -11.53
C ILE A 108 13.52 4.97 -12.01
N VAL A 109 12.53 5.10 -11.14
CA VAL A 109 11.47 6.11 -11.23
C VAL A 109 11.51 7.00 -10.00
N HIS A 110 11.43 8.31 -10.21
CA HIS A 110 11.51 9.30 -9.13
C HIS A 110 10.85 10.63 -9.48
N ALA A 111 10.39 11.33 -8.45
CA ALA A 111 10.05 12.75 -8.51
C ALA A 111 11.25 13.55 -7.95
N SER A 112 11.76 14.55 -8.69
CA SER A 112 13.06 15.18 -8.35
C SER A 112 13.02 16.68 -8.02
N ILE A 113 12.71 17.52 -9.00
CA ILE A 113 12.68 18.98 -8.95
C ILE A 113 11.69 19.47 -10.01
N ASN A 114 11.14 20.67 -9.83
CA ASN A 114 10.23 21.28 -10.77
C ASN A 114 10.96 21.89 -11.99
N GLU A 115 10.20 22.51 -12.90
CA GLU A 115 10.67 23.14 -14.12
C GLU A 115 11.70 24.27 -13.92
N LYS A 116 11.72 24.87 -12.73
CA LYS A 116 12.65 25.94 -12.35
C LYS A 116 13.93 25.40 -11.71
N GLY A 117 14.05 24.08 -11.57
CA GLY A 117 15.14 23.45 -10.84
C GLY A 117 15.04 23.65 -9.32
N THR A 118 13.86 23.99 -8.80
CA THR A 118 13.59 24.19 -7.37
C THR A 118 12.63 23.12 -6.85
N THR A 119 12.35 23.16 -5.54
CA THR A 119 11.45 22.18 -4.89
C THR A 119 10.04 22.68 -4.65
N THR A 120 9.78 23.98 -4.86
CA THR A 120 8.47 24.61 -4.67
C THR A 120 8.26 25.76 -5.65
N GLY A 121 6.99 26.12 -5.87
CA GLY A 121 6.64 27.32 -6.65
C GLY A 121 6.77 27.11 -8.17
N GLY A 122 6.78 25.86 -8.58
CA GLY A 122 6.64 25.46 -9.98
C GLY A 122 5.19 25.55 -10.44
N LYS A 123 4.97 25.40 -11.74
CA LYS A 123 3.63 25.17 -12.29
C LYS A 123 3.18 23.74 -11.98
N SER A 124 1.90 23.58 -11.73
CA SER A 124 1.31 22.26 -11.55
C SER A 124 1.35 21.44 -12.84
N GLY A 125 1.59 20.13 -12.70
CA GLY A 125 1.80 19.20 -13.82
C GLY A 125 3.25 19.22 -14.33
N ASP A 126 3.69 18.14 -14.96
CA ASP A 126 5.05 18.04 -15.48
C ASP A 126 5.23 18.94 -16.70
N GLN A 127 6.04 19.99 -16.55
CA GLN A 127 6.32 20.93 -17.64
C GLN A 127 7.52 20.49 -18.51
N THR A 128 8.32 19.54 -18.04
CA THR A 128 9.63 19.22 -18.64
C THR A 128 9.75 17.77 -19.12
N GLY A 129 8.81 16.90 -18.74
CA GLY A 129 8.91 15.45 -18.88
C GLY A 129 9.97 14.83 -17.96
N LYS A 130 10.45 15.59 -16.96
CA LYS A 130 11.58 15.21 -16.08
C LYS A 130 11.29 15.45 -14.60
N GLU A 131 10.17 16.09 -14.26
CA GLU A 131 9.83 16.39 -12.88
C GLU A 131 9.52 15.11 -12.11
N ILE A 132 8.70 14.24 -12.72
CA ILE A 132 8.51 12.83 -12.34
C ILE A 132 8.84 11.98 -13.56
N CYS A 133 9.93 11.21 -13.52
CA CYS A 133 10.37 10.48 -14.71
C CYS A 133 10.98 9.11 -14.39
N THR A 134 11.05 8.29 -15.44
CA THR A 134 11.91 7.12 -15.46
C THR A 134 13.24 7.47 -16.13
N ARG A 135 14.35 6.98 -15.60
CA ARG A 135 15.68 7.24 -16.17
C ARG A 135 16.70 6.18 -15.76
N SER A 136 17.87 6.21 -16.38
CA SER A 136 19.02 5.41 -15.97
C SER A 136 19.39 5.69 -14.50
N TYR A 137 19.75 4.63 -13.80
CA TYR A 137 20.22 4.68 -12.43
C TYR A 137 21.39 5.66 -12.27
N TYR A 138 21.39 6.36 -11.14
CA TYR A 138 22.53 7.15 -10.68
C TYR A 138 22.71 6.96 -9.17
N ASN A 139 23.93 7.15 -8.68
CA ASN A 139 24.21 7.12 -7.25
C ASN A 139 23.81 8.47 -6.60
N GLY A 140 22.60 8.53 -6.06
CA GLY A 140 22.07 9.69 -5.33
C GLY A 140 22.62 9.88 -3.91
N LYS A 141 23.78 9.27 -3.59
CA LYS A 141 24.32 9.14 -2.23
C LYS A 141 23.35 8.37 -1.32
N TRP A 142 22.82 7.27 -1.84
CA TRP A 142 21.85 6.41 -1.14
C TRP A 142 22.48 5.81 0.13
N ASN A 143 21.91 6.15 1.29
CA ASN A 143 22.38 5.66 2.58
C ASN A 143 21.52 4.52 3.13
N SER A 144 20.39 4.20 2.50
CA SER A 144 19.55 3.05 2.79
C SER A 144 18.96 2.48 1.49
N VAL A 145 18.87 1.15 1.41
CA VAL A 145 18.17 0.43 0.33
C VAL A 145 17.22 -0.56 0.98
N LEU A 146 15.92 -0.34 0.77
CA LEU A 146 14.87 -1.10 1.43
C LEU A 146 14.21 -2.02 0.42
N ARG A 147 14.21 -3.32 0.70
CA ARG A 147 13.59 -4.34 -0.14
C ARG A 147 12.34 -4.86 0.54
N TYR A 148 11.20 -4.79 -0.14
CA TYR A 148 9.99 -5.42 0.34
C TYR A 148 10.21 -6.92 0.39
N VAL A 149 10.06 -7.49 1.58
CA VAL A 149 9.97 -8.94 1.73
C VAL A 149 8.51 -9.19 2.00
N GLU A 150 7.83 -9.75 1.01
CA GLU A 150 6.49 -10.27 1.20
C GLU A 150 6.58 -11.36 2.25
N THR A 151 6.39 -10.95 3.50
CA THR A 151 6.08 -11.87 4.56
C THR A 151 4.69 -12.38 4.20
N ASN A 152 4.52 -13.69 4.07
CA ASN A 152 3.24 -14.36 4.38
C ASN A 152 2.91 -14.15 5.88
N ALA A 153 3.16 -12.96 6.42
CA ALA A 153 2.56 -12.51 7.64
C ALA A 153 1.11 -12.31 7.24
N GLU A 154 0.28 -13.24 7.70
CA GLU A 154 -1.11 -12.96 8.02
C GLU A 154 -1.21 -11.47 8.36
N VAL A 155 -1.90 -10.74 7.49
CA VAL A 155 -2.29 -9.38 7.79
C VAL A 155 -3.03 -9.54 9.11
N LYS A 156 -2.42 -9.09 10.22
CA LYS A 156 -3.19 -8.65 11.37
C LYS A 156 -3.94 -7.42 10.90
N THR A 157 -4.97 -7.65 10.10
CA THR A 157 -6.23 -6.96 10.31
C THR A 157 -6.50 -7.18 11.78
N ASP A 158 -6.89 -6.14 12.51
CA ASP A 158 -7.55 -6.34 13.78
C ASP A 158 -8.81 -7.18 13.49
N SER A 159 -8.64 -8.49 13.39
CA SER A 159 -9.67 -9.47 13.61
C SER A 159 -9.91 -9.38 15.11
N THR A 160 -10.69 -8.40 15.51
CA THR A 160 -11.51 -8.53 16.71
C THR A 160 -12.42 -9.71 16.44
N THR A 161 -11.90 -10.91 16.70
CA THR A 161 -12.75 -12.09 16.75
C THR A 161 -13.62 -11.94 17.97
N PHE A 162 -14.92 -11.84 17.77
CA PHE A 162 -15.90 -11.89 18.85
C PHE A 162 -16.83 -13.06 18.61
N LYS A 163 -17.45 -13.52 19.70
CA LYS A 163 -18.44 -14.58 19.63
C LYS A 163 -19.82 -13.97 19.50
N VAL A 164 -20.66 -14.62 18.72
CA VAL A 164 -22.08 -14.31 18.63
C VAL A 164 -22.89 -15.54 18.98
N LYS A 165 -24.02 -15.33 19.63
CA LYS A 165 -25.03 -16.36 19.86
C LYS A 165 -26.11 -16.24 18.78
N VAL A 166 -26.36 -17.34 18.09
CA VAL A 166 -27.47 -17.51 17.13
C VAL A 166 -28.55 -18.31 17.85
N GLU A 167 -29.75 -17.73 17.96
CA GLU A 167 -30.90 -18.34 18.65
C GLU A 167 -32.02 -18.76 17.67
N VAL A 168 -31.79 -18.62 16.36
CA VAL A 168 -32.75 -18.98 15.31
C VAL A 168 -32.19 -20.09 14.42
N ASP A 169 -33.06 -21.01 14.00
CA ASP A 169 -32.72 -22.17 13.16
C ASP A 169 -32.67 -21.86 11.64
N ASN A 170 -33.15 -20.68 11.24
CA ASN A 170 -33.36 -20.31 9.84
C ASN A 170 -32.46 -19.14 9.35
N LEU A 171 -31.40 -18.79 10.09
CA LEU A 171 -30.44 -17.77 9.67
C LEU A 171 -29.57 -18.28 8.52
N ARG A 172 -29.59 -17.57 7.40
CA ARG A 172 -28.91 -17.99 6.16
C ARG A 172 -27.41 -17.68 6.19
N ILE A 173 -26.63 -18.64 5.72
CA ILE A 173 -25.20 -18.46 5.40
C ILE A 173 -25.08 -18.11 3.91
N ARG A 174 -24.30 -17.09 3.58
CA ARG A 174 -24.05 -16.62 2.21
C ARG A 174 -22.57 -16.66 1.84
N ASN A 175 -22.29 -16.73 0.54
CA ASN A 175 -20.92 -16.75 0.01
C ASN A 175 -20.15 -15.42 0.19
N GLY A 176 -20.86 -14.32 0.43
CA GLY A 176 -20.37 -12.96 0.61
C GLY A 176 -21.34 -12.11 1.44
N ALA A 177 -20.88 -10.94 1.88
CA ALA A 177 -21.61 -10.01 2.73
C ALA A 177 -22.65 -9.19 1.93
N GLY A 178 -23.77 -9.81 1.57
CA GLY A 178 -24.85 -9.12 0.89
C GLY A 178 -26.04 -10.00 0.54
N LEU A 179 -27.20 -9.37 0.31
CA LEU A 179 -28.46 -10.04 -0.03
C LEU A 179 -28.41 -10.72 -1.41
N ASP A 180 -27.60 -10.21 -2.33
CA ASP A 180 -27.41 -10.77 -3.67
C ASP A 180 -26.41 -11.93 -3.69
N SER A 181 -25.70 -12.18 -2.59
CA SER A 181 -24.78 -13.31 -2.51
C SER A 181 -25.51 -14.64 -2.42
N LYS A 182 -25.01 -15.64 -3.16
CA LYS A 182 -25.49 -17.04 -3.15
C LYS A 182 -25.62 -17.59 -1.73
N ILE A 183 -26.79 -18.15 -1.42
CA ILE A 183 -27.07 -18.86 -0.16
C ILE A 183 -26.38 -20.22 -0.18
N LYS A 184 -25.63 -20.52 0.87
CA LYS A 184 -24.89 -21.78 1.07
C LYS A 184 -25.60 -22.76 2.03
N GLY A 185 -26.52 -22.26 2.84
CA GLY A 185 -27.26 -23.05 3.81
C GLY A 185 -27.74 -22.21 4.98
N TYR A 186 -27.89 -22.86 6.13
CA TYR A 186 -28.35 -22.25 7.38
C TYR A 186 -27.31 -22.46 8.48
N VAL A 187 -27.10 -21.44 9.31
CA VAL A 187 -26.23 -21.55 10.48
C VAL A 187 -26.99 -22.27 11.59
N LYS A 188 -26.32 -23.20 12.26
CA LYS A 188 -26.90 -23.92 13.41
C LYS A 188 -27.07 -22.96 14.58
N GLU A 189 -28.07 -23.18 15.41
CA GLU A 189 -28.17 -22.49 16.70
C GLU A 189 -26.94 -22.76 17.57
N GLY A 190 -26.58 -21.77 18.38
CA GLY A 190 -25.43 -21.86 19.30
C GLY A 190 -24.45 -20.70 19.15
N THR A 191 -23.24 -20.92 19.67
CA THR A 191 -22.18 -19.89 19.70
C THR A 191 -21.26 -20.06 18.50
N HIS A 192 -21.07 -18.97 17.75
CA HIS A 192 -20.21 -18.91 16.57
C HIS A 192 -19.17 -17.81 16.72
N THR A 193 -18.01 -17.99 16.12
CA THR A 193 -16.94 -16.97 16.12
C THR A 193 -16.92 -16.23 14.79
N ILE A 194 -16.92 -14.91 14.86
CA ILE A 194 -16.88 -14.00 13.69
C ILE A 194 -15.46 -13.49 13.51
N THR A 195 -14.95 -13.48 12.28
CA THR A 195 -13.56 -13.08 11.98
C THR A 195 -13.44 -11.77 11.19
N GLU A 196 -14.51 -11.39 10.49
CA GLU A 196 -14.61 -10.18 9.66
C GLU A 196 -16.03 -9.62 9.77
N VAL A 197 -16.16 -8.29 9.75
CA VAL A 197 -17.45 -7.59 9.75
C VAL A 197 -17.52 -6.65 8.56
N GLU A 198 -18.64 -6.67 7.85
CA GLU A 198 -18.90 -5.79 6.70
C GLU A 198 -20.33 -5.24 6.78
N LYS A 199 -20.54 -3.99 6.36
CA LYS A 199 -21.88 -3.39 6.29
C LYS A 199 -22.30 -3.29 4.84
N SER A 200 -23.40 -3.95 4.48
CA SER A 200 -23.94 -3.94 3.13
C SER A 200 -25.44 -4.20 3.18
N ASP A 201 -26.18 -3.64 2.22
CA ASP A 201 -27.62 -3.81 2.05
C ASP A 201 -28.47 -3.48 3.30
N GLY A 202 -27.96 -2.58 4.15
CA GLY A 202 -28.62 -2.20 5.41
C GLY A 202 -28.40 -3.18 6.58
N TYR A 203 -27.61 -4.24 6.38
CA TYR A 203 -27.29 -5.23 7.41
C TYR A 203 -25.81 -5.15 7.81
N THR A 204 -25.53 -5.60 9.03
CA THR A 204 -24.18 -5.90 9.47
C THR A 204 -23.91 -7.38 9.23
N TRP A 205 -22.94 -7.72 8.40
CA TRP A 205 -22.57 -9.09 8.06
C TRP A 205 -21.33 -9.51 8.85
N GLY A 206 -21.33 -10.77 9.31
CA GLY A 206 -20.21 -11.39 10.00
C GLY A 206 -19.76 -12.66 9.29
N LYS A 207 -18.46 -12.78 9.04
CA LYS A 207 -17.87 -13.98 8.46
C LYS A 207 -17.59 -15.02 9.54
N LEU A 208 -18.14 -16.23 9.36
CA LEU A 208 -17.94 -17.35 10.28
C LEU A 208 -16.51 -17.88 10.17
N SER A 209 -15.88 -18.10 11.34
CA SER A 209 -14.52 -18.63 11.47
C SER A 209 -14.32 -20.04 10.89
N ASP A 210 -15.40 -20.82 10.75
CA ASP A 210 -15.38 -22.18 10.20
C ASP A 210 -15.29 -22.20 8.66
N GLY A 211 -15.29 -21.04 8.01
CA GLY A 211 -15.26 -20.90 6.56
C GLY A 211 -16.60 -21.19 5.87
N SER A 212 -17.68 -21.41 6.62
CA SER A 212 -18.99 -21.71 6.07
C SER A 212 -19.54 -20.54 5.25
N GLY A 213 -19.27 -19.29 5.66
CA GLY A 213 -19.63 -18.09 4.91
C GLY A 213 -19.99 -16.92 5.80
N TRP A 214 -20.84 -16.03 5.29
CA TRP A 214 -21.29 -14.81 5.95
C TRP A 214 -22.73 -14.95 6.46
N ILE A 215 -23.01 -14.41 7.65
CA ILE A 215 -24.34 -14.33 8.25
C ILE A 215 -24.69 -12.88 8.59
N ALA A 216 -25.97 -12.54 8.61
CA ALA A 216 -26.42 -11.23 9.11
C ALA A 216 -26.40 -11.22 10.65
N LEU A 217 -25.67 -10.28 11.24
CA LEU A 217 -25.46 -10.15 12.68
C LEU A 217 -26.61 -9.45 13.40
N ASP A 218 -27.48 -8.74 12.68
CA ASP A 218 -28.69 -8.11 13.22
C ASP A 218 -29.66 -9.11 13.90
N HIS A 219 -29.51 -10.40 13.59
CA HIS A 219 -30.27 -11.50 14.19
C HIS A 219 -29.44 -12.33 15.18
N THR A 220 -28.37 -11.77 15.72
CA THR A 220 -27.45 -12.42 16.66
C THR A 220 -27.15 -11.54 17.86
N THR A 221 -26.71 -12.13 18.97
CA THR A 221 -26.26 -11.39 20.16
C THR A 221 -24.75 -11.51 20.32
N ILE A 222 -24.05 -10.39 20.42
CA ILE A 222 -22.61 -10.36 20.70
C ILE A 222 -22.37 -10.79 22.16
N LEU A 223 -21.40 -11.68 22.38
CA LEU A 223 -20.99 -12.19 23.69
C LEU A 223 -19.70 -11.54 24.19
#